data_AF-A0A951BAK4-F1
#
_entry.id   AF-A0A951BAK4-F1
#
_cell.length_a   1.000
_cell.length_b   1.000
_cell.length_c   1.000
_cell.angle_alpha   90.00
_cell.angle_beta   90.00
_cell.angle_gamma   90.00
#
_symmetry.space_group_name_H-M   'P 1'
#
loop_
_entity.id
_entity.type
_entity.pdbx_description
1 polymer ?
#
loop_
_entity_poly.entity_id
_entity_poly.type
_entity_poly.pdbx_seq_one_letter_code
_entity_poly.pdbx_strand_id
1 'polypeptide(L)'
;MADRQGTRAALRPIIRLAICVCALAVAAPLPARAADDPAVCRQAAVIVELANFLISEPPEPPRFWRNPYADDAAYLAIRYGKLSREAGSALLKRLGEVRRKSARIDELRLAFADRADRAAMFDALVGAEANGGVLVTIGPSAMRAMLLDGDGARLYAAFDRWRATSPAVALSEGLLAEALFDLDDGQKSRLAAAAEAAGEWNLARQILLREADLGEWLALLKRAPDGPKTAEALEKEYRAAVLLYGRRTPLDLDKLPADMPALLASARRFQAQFGPLEAAAALSPRLEILITLLNQTGEDRIASVAATNLVRAIKTGTLDAADGDAVVAQMVAELVVVLGQKRLRDTLYPLVAPDGRPAIESFDRAVVRHALGAFARGETGTPPQQPATLSPDFPWQDWVEAARARQPAASGKQGNIEDRSLAFEIDDLRGDFGKALEDIQPLKDWKLAYALADGLMHDLDWRCSKLLGTYVRPTVFAF
;
A
#
# COMPACT_ATOMS: atom_id res chain seq x y z
N MET A 1 -25.85 -74.03 11.57
CA MET A 1 -25.35 -75.32 11.03
C MET A 1 -25.63 -75.29 9.53
N ALA A 2 -24.70 -75.57 8.63
CA ALA A 2 -23.25 -75.77 8.83
C ALA A 2 -22.49 -75.44 7.52
N ASP A 3 -21.27 -74.90 7.67
CA ASP A 3 -20.05 -75.06 6.85
C ASP A 3 -20.08 -74.88 5.30
N ARG A 4 -19.25 -73.97 4.72
CA ARG A 4 -17.82 -74.13 4.25
C ARG A 4 -17.70 -74.94 2.93
N GLN A 5 -16.72 -74.74 2.02
CA GLN A 5 -15.61 -73.78 1.85
C GLN A 5 -15.13 -73.82 0.37
N GLY A 6 -14.34 -72.84 -0.10
CA GLY A 6 -13.57 -72.94 -1.37
C GLY A 6 -13.54 -71.66 -2.22
N THR A 7 -12.76 -70.62 -1.86
CA THR A 7 -11.40 -70.32 -2.42
C THR A 7 -11.31 -70.31 -3.95
N ARG A 8 -11.18 -69.12 -4.59
CA ARG A 8 -9.90 -68.49 -5.06
C ARG A 8 -9.17 -69.33 -6.13
N ALA A 9 -8.73 -68.82 -7.29
CA ALA A 9 -8.78 -67.48 -7.91
C ALA A 9 -8.60 -67.65 -9.45
N ALA A 10 -8.52 -66.67 -10.35
CA ALA A 10 -8.41 -65.20 -10.27
C ALA A 10 -9.31 -64.56 -11.37
N LEU A 11 -9.10 -63.40 -12.06
CA LEU A 11 -8.02 -62.41 -12.21
C LEU A 11 -8.55 -60.96 -11.98
N ARG A 12 -7.72 -59.96 -12.31
CA ARG A 12 -8.00 -58.51 -12.43
C ARG A 12 -7.20 -57.96 -13.62
N PRO A 13 -7.38 -56.70 -14.06
CA PRO A 13 -8.64 -55.97 -14.32
C PRO A 13 -8.61 -55.24 -15.69
N ILE A 14 -9.73 -54.64 -16.14
CA ILE A 14 -9.68 -53.47 -17.05
C ILE A 14 -10.59 -52.37 -16.49
N ILE A 15 -10.08 -51.13 -16.52
CA ILE A 15 -10.70 -49.94 -15.96
C ILE A 15 -11.34 -49.11 -17.09
N ARG A 16 -12.55 -48.61 -16.87
CA ARG A 16 -13.11 -47.46 -17.59
C ARG A 16 -13.91 -46.58 -16.61
N LEU A 17 -13.27 -45.54 -16.10
CA LEU A 17 -13.93 -44.37 -15.52
C LEU A 17 -13.34 -43.11 -16.17
N ALA A 18 -14.11 -42.03 -16.22
CA ALA A 18 -13.79 -40.87 -17.06
C ALA A 18 -12.55 -40.09 -16.60
N ILE A 19 -11.80 -39.57 -17.57
CA ILE A 19 -10.69 -38.64 -17.33
C ILE A 19 -11.28 -37.28 -16.97
N CYS A 20 -11.39 -36.97 -15.68
CA CYS A 20 -11.45 -35.57 -15.24
C CYS A 20 -10.06 -34.96 -15.45
N VAL A 21 -9.91 -34.13 -16.49
CA VAL A 21 -8.72 -33.30 -16.65
C VAL A 21 -8.77 -32.21 -15.58
N CYS A 22 -8.21 -32.50 -14.40
CA CYS A 22 -7.81 -31.46 -13.48
C CYS A 22 -6.77 -30.59 -14.19
N ALA A 23 -7.20 -29.45 -14.70
CA ALA A 23 -6.30 -28.42 -15.18
C ALA A 23 -5.47 -27.92 -13.99
N LEU A 24 -4.29 -28.53 -13.80
CA LEU A 24 -3.22 -27.99 -12.99
C LEU A 24 -2.75 -26.70 -13.67
N ALA A 25 -3.52 -25.63 -13.45
CA ALA A 25 -3.05 -24.28 -13.57
C ALA A 25 -1.95 -24.11 -12.51
N VAL A 26 -0.74 -24.51 -12.88
CA VAL A 26 0.47 -24.11 -12.16
C VAL A 26 0.41 -22.60 -12.11
N ALA A 27 0.13 -22.07 -10.92
CA ALA A 27 0.16 -20.65 -10.67
C ALA A 27 1.62 -20.22 -10.80
N ALA A 28 2.04 -19.92 -12.03
CA ALA A 28 3.30 -19.29 -12.29
C ALA A 28 3.36 -18.07 -11.38
N PRO A 29 4.40 -17.90 -10.55
CA PRO A 29 4.51 -16.71 -9.73
C PRO A 29 4.43 -15.53 -10.69
N LEU A 30 3.49 -14.62 -10.45
CA LEU A 30 3.46 -13.35 -11.17
C LEU A 30 4.86 -12.77 -11.04
N PRO A 31 5.56 -12.46 -12.15
CA PRO A 31 6.93 -12.00 -12.07
C PRO A 31 6.92 -10.78 -11.15
N ALA A 32 7.78 -10.80 -10.13
CA ALA A 32 8.00 -9.64 -9.29
C ALA A 32 8.43 -8.52 -10.24
N ARG A 33 7.51 -7.56 -10.47
CA ARG A 33 7.78 -6.42 -11.33
C ARG A 33 8.95 -5.69 -10.69
N ALA A 34 10.10 -5.72 -11.36
CA ALA A 34 11.06 -4.64 -11.22
C ALA A 34 10.26 -3.35 -11.41
N ALA A 35 10.37 -2.40 -10.47
CA ALA A 35 9.56 -1.19 -10.49
C ALA A 35 9.68 -0.53 -11.86
N ASP A 36 8.56 -0.47 -12.60
CA ASP A 36 8.53 -0.05 -14.00
C ASP A 36 9.21 1.32 -14.11
N ASP A 37 10.31 1.40 -14.88
CA ASP A 37 11.28 2.52 -14.80
C ASP A 37 10.56 3.87 -14.95
N PRO A 38 10.68 4.80 -13.98
CA PRO A 38 10.13 6.16 -14.07
C PRO A 38 10.44 6.90 -15.37
N ALA A 39 11.51 6.53 -16.09
CA ALA A 39 11.84 6.97 -17.44
C ALA A 39 10.77 6.69 -18.51
N VAL A 40 9.99 5.63 -18.32
CA VAL A 40 9.03 5.07 -19.30
C VAL A 40 7.60 5.54 -19.01
N CYS A 41 7.38 6.12 -17.82
CA CYS A 41 6.12 6.75 -17.43
C CYS A 41 5.80 7.95 -18.33
N ARG A 42 4.75 7.83 -19.16
CA ARG A 42 4.28 8.94 -20.04
C ARG A 42 3.81 10.17 -19.25
N GLN A 43 3.46 9.96 -17.98
CA GLN A 43 2.95 10.97 -17.06
C GLN A 43 4.05 11.62 -16.18
N ALA A 44 5.31 11.21 -16.33
CA ALA A 44 6.43 11.67 -15.49
C ALA A 44 6.55 13.21 -15.41
N ALA A 45 6.31 13.92 -16.53
CA ALA A 45 6.33 15.38 -16.56
C ALA A 45 5.25 16.00 -15.65
N VAL A 46 4.02 15.46 -15.66
CA VAL A 46 2.91 15.96 -14.83
C VAL A 46 3.12 15.60 -13.36
N ILE A 47 3.68 14.41 -13.07
CA ILE A 47 4.05 14.01 -11.70
C ILE A 47 5.08 14.99 -11.12
N VAL A 48 6.08 15.40 -11.93
CA VAL A 48 7.07 16.42 -11.53
C VAL A 48 6.43 17.79 -11.37
N GLU A 49 5.44 18.17 -12.18
CA GLU A 49 4.73 19.46 -12.04
C GLU A 49 3.86 19.50 -10.77
N LEU A 50 3.09 18.45 -10.50
CA LEU A 50 2.33 18.25 -9.27
C LEU A 50 3.24 18.30 -8.04
N ALA A 51 4.37 17.59 -8.10
CA ALA A 51 5.36 17.61 -7.03
C ALA A 51 5.92 19.02 -6.78
N ASN A 52 6.29 19.77 -7.83
CA ASN A 52 6.77 21.15 -7.70
C ASN A 52 5.70 22.10 -7.12
N PHE A 53 4.42 21.89 -7.44
CA PHE A 53 3.31 22.62 -6.82
C PHE A 53 3.18 22.32 -5.32
N LEU A 54 3.22 21.05 -4.92
CA LEU A 54 3.13 20.60 -3.51
C LEU A 54 4.35 20.98 -2.65
N ILE A 55 5.53 21.09 -3.27
CA ILE A 55 6.81 21.50 -2.65
C ILE A 55 6.85 23.02 -2.36
N SER A 56 6.08 23.82 -3.08
CA SER A 56 6.07 25.28 -2.94
C SER A 56 5.42 25.72 -1.62
N GLU A 57 5.76 26.92 -1.10
CA GLU A 57 4.99 27.50 0.01
C GLU A 57 3.70 28.15 -0.55
N PRO A 58 2.50 27.89 0.05
CA PRO A 58 1.26 28.50 -0.40
C PRO A 58 1.23 30.02 -0.10
N PRO A 59 0.66 30.85 -0.99
CA PRO A 59 0.84 32.31 -0.96
C PRO A 59 0.19 33.02 0.23
N GLU A 60 -0.83 32.42 0.87
CA GLU A 60 -1.50 33.00 2.04
C GLU A 60 -1.29 32.17 3.32
N PRO A 61 -0.30 32.52 4.17
CA PRO A 61 -0.06 31.83 5.43
C PRO A 61 -0.96 32.36 6.55
N PRO A 62 -2.01 31.60 6.93
CA PRO A 62 -2.01 31.11 8.31
C PRO A 62 -2.46 29.64 8.45
N ARG A 63 -2.11 29.03 9.60
CA ARG A 63 -2.57 27.70 10.08
C ARG A 63 -2.08 26.43 9.35
N PHE A 64 -1.16 26.48 8.38
CA PHE A 64 -0.36 25.28 8.06
C PHE A 64 0.68 25.10 9.18
N TRP A 65 0.66 23.98 9.91
CA TRP A 65 1.59 23.73 11.03
C TRP A 65 2.90 23.07 10.55
N ARG A 66 2.79 22.23 9.51
CA ARG A 66 3.86 21.72 8.63
C ARG A 66 3.24 21.55 7.23
N ASN A 67 4.04 21.46 6.17
CA ASN A 67 3.56 20.91 4.91
C ASN A 67 3.64 19.36 4.98
N PRO A 68 2.52 18.60 4.90
CA PRO A 68 2.56 17.14 4.99
C PRO A 68 2.91 16.48 3.64
N TYR A 69 2.65 17.15 2.52
CA TYR A 69 2.78 16.58 1.17
C TYR A 69 4.21 16.71 0.60
N ALA A 70 4.99 17.67 1.12
CA ALA A 70 6.31 18.01 0.57
C ALA A 70 7.35 16.87 0.65
N ASP A 71 7.22 15.92 1.56
CA ASP A 71 8.15 14.79 1.69
C ASP A 71 7.97 13.80 0.52
N ASP A 72 6.74 13.31 0.32
CA ASP A 72 6.40 12.38 -0.77
C ASP A 72 6.52 13.07 -2.15
N ALA A 73 6.15 14.35 -2.25
CA ALA A 73 6.37 15.17 -3.44
C ALA A 73 7.86 15.33 -3.77
N ALA A 74 8.72 15.64 -2.80
CA ALA A 74 10.16 15.79 -3.05
C ALA A 74 10.83 14.48 -3.47
N TYR A 75 10.38 13.35 -2.91
CA TYR A 75 10.76 12.01 -3.37
C TYR A 75 10.41 11.79 -4.85
N LEU A 76 9.16 12.06 -5.25
CA LEU A 76 8.74 11.89 -6.65
C LEU A 76 9.39 12.89 -7.62
N ALA A 77 9.61 14.15 -7.20
CA ALA A 77 10.38 15.13 -7.98
C ALA A 77 11.81 14.64 -8.27
N ILE A 78 12.46 13.99 -7.31
CA ILE A 78 13.78 13.37 -7.50
C ILE A 78 13.69 12.17 -8.45
N ARG A 79 12.75 11.24 -8.21
CA ARG A 79 12.65 9.97 -8.93
C ARG A 79 12.18 10.12 -10.39
N TYR A 80 11.08 10.83 -10.63
CA TYR A 80 10.56 11.09 -11.98
C TYR A 80 11.32 12.19 -12.71
N GLY A 81 11.77 13.23 -12.00
CA GLY A 81 12.60 14.31 -12.57
C GLY A 81 14.06 13.91 -12.81
N LYS A 82 14.47 12.70 -12.39
CA LYS A 82 15.84 12.16 -12.49
C LYS A 82 16.91 13.13 -11.99
N LEU A 83 16.64 13.78 -10.85
CA LEU A 83 17.56 14.78 -10.30
C LEU A 83 18.89 14.11 -9.91
N SER A 84 20.01 14.76 -10.27
CA SER A 84 21.34 14.33 -9.84
C SER A 84 21.46 14.37 -8.31
N ARG A 85 22.45 13.66 -7.73
CA ARG A 85 22.70 13.72 -6.27
C ARG A 85 22.88 15.17 -5.80
N GLU A 86 23.53 16.02 -6.59
CA GLU A 86 23.66 17.46 -6.30
C GLU A 86 22.29 18.18 -6.33
N ALA A 87 21.51 18.02 -7.40
CA ALA A 87 20.22 18.71 -7.56
C ALA A 87 19.16 18.24 -6.53
N GLY A 88 19.12 16.93 -6.24
CA GLY A 88 18.27 16.36 -5.20
C GLY A 88 18.68 16.83 -3.81
N SER A 89 19.96 16.79 -3.46
CA SER A 89 20.45 17.28 -2.16
C SER A 89 20.21 18.79 -2.01
N ALA A 90 20.31 19.57 -3.08
CA ALA A 90 19.95 20.98 -3.08
C ALA A 90 18.44 21.21 -2.86
N LEU A 91 17.56 20.41 -3.49
CA LEU A 91 16.11 20.44 -3.25
C LEU A 91 15.78 20.12 -1.78
N LEU A 92 16.31 18.99 -1.27
CA LEU A 92 16.04 18.54 0.09
C LEU A 92 16.66 19.46 1.16
N LYS A 93 17.79 20.11 0.84
CA LYS A 93 18.35 21.18 1.69
C LYS A 93 17.41 22.38 1.78
N ARG A 94 16.90 22.91 0.65
CA ARG A 94 15.93 24.03 0.66
C ARG A 94 14.68 23.68 1.47
N LEU A 95 14.15 22.46 1.32
CA LEU A 95 13.02 21.97 2.13
C LEU A 95 13.35 21.75 3.62
N GLY A 96 14.62 21.63 3.98
CA GLY A 96 15.09 21.70 5.36
C GLY A 96 15.22 23.13 5.91
N GLU A 97 15.21 24.15 5.05
CA GLU A 97 15.44 25.57 5.38
C GLU A 97 14.12 26.40 5.37
N VAL A 98 13.02 25.90 4.79
CA VAL A 98 11.71 26.57 4.83
C VAL A 98 11.14 26.68 6.24
N ARG A 99 10.36 27.73 6.50
CA ARG A 99 9.84 28.07 7.84
C ARG A 99 8.94 26.98 8.43
N ARG A 100 8.31 26.16 7.58
CA ARG A 100 7.37 25.09 7.96
C ARG A 100 7.81 23.73 7.44
N LYS A 101 9.08 23.40 7.70
CA LYS A 101 9.72 22.10 7.53
C LYS A 101 8.72 20.94 7.67
N SER A 102 8.66 20.09 6.65
CA SER A 102 7.85 18.88 6.62
C SER A 102 8.33 17.85 7.66
N ALA A 103 7.52 16.82 7.92
CA ALA A 103 7.72 15.96 9.08
C ALA A 103 8.89 14.97 8.92
N ARG A 104 9.24 14.59 7.68
CA ARG A 104 10.17 13.50 7.36
C ARG A 104 11.35 13.95 6.49
N ILE A 105 11.53 15.25 6.25
CA ILE A 105 12.61 15.73 5.37
C ILE A 105 14.02 15.37 5.88
N ASP A 106 14.22 15.15 7.18
CA ASP A 106 15.51 14.66 7.70
C ASP A 106 15.72 13.17 7.37
N GLU A 107 14.69 12.32 7.53
CA GLU A 107 14.67 10.94 7.02
C GLU A 107 14.91 10.91 5.50
N LEU A 108 14.24 11.78 4.75
CA LEU A 108 14.35 11.85 3.30
C LEU A 108 15.75 12.30 2.84
N ARG A 109 16.37 13.26 3.54
CA ARG A 109 17.78 13.67 3.34
C ARG A 109 18.74 12.54 3.71
N LEU A 110 18.53 11.87 4.83
CA LEU A 110 19.34 10.71 5.23
C LEU A 110 19.21 9.57 4.22
N ALA A 111 18.02 9.29 3.71
CA ALA A 111 17.78 8.26 2.68
C ALA A 111 18.38 8.66 1.32
N PHE A 112 18.36 9.94 0.94
CA PHE A 112 18.93 10.42 -0.33
C PHE A 112 20.44 10.69 -0.32
N ALA A 113 21.09 10.79 0.85
CA ALA A 113 22.53 10.92 0.93
C ALA A 113 23.26 9.73 0.26
N ASP A 114 24.52 9.91 -0.14
CA ASP A 114 25.39 8.75 -0.40
C ASP A 114 25.90 8.17 0.92
N ARG A 115 26.54 6.99 0.86
CA ARG A 115 26.99 6.24 2.04
C ARG A 115 27.86 7.06 3.01
N ALA A 116 28.77 7.90 2.49
CA ALA A 116 29.69 8.66 3.34
C ALA A 116 28.98 9.81 4.05
N ASP A 117 28.19 10.59 3.31
CA ASP A 117 27.35 11.67 3.86
C ASP A 117 26.29 11.12 4.82
N ARG A 118 25.65 9.99 4.47
CA ARG A 118 24.65 9.28 5.28
C ARG A 118 25.23 8.90 6.65
N ALA A 119 26.43 8.31 6.65
CA ALA A 119 27.13 7.93 7.88
C ALA A 119 27.48 9.14 8.75
N ALA A 120 27.99 10.23 8.15
CA ALA A 120 28.33 11.45 8.87
C ALA A 120 27.10 12.16 9.47
N MET A 121 25.99 12.22 8.72
CA MET A 121 24.71 12.76 9.19
C MET A 121 24.11 11.90 10.31
N PHE A 122 24.18 10.57 10.19
CA PHE A 122 23.71 9.65 11.22
C PHE A 122 24.50 9.81 12.52
N ASP A 123 25.84 9.84 12.45
CA ASP A 123 26.69 10.03 13.64
C ASP A 123 26.42 11.37 14.34
N ALA A 124 26.18 12.44 13.58
CA ALA A 124 25.81 13.75 14.13
C ALA A 124 24.47 13.73 14.88
N LEU A 125 23.47 12.99 14.37
CA LEU A 125 22.17 12.82 15.03
C LEU A 125 22.26 11.94 16.28
N VAL A 126 22.98 10.81 16.20
CA VAL A 126 23.26 9.91 17.35
C VAL A 126 23.98 10.66 18.47
N GLY A 127 24.89 11.59 18.13
CA GLY A 127 25.61 12.42 19.09
C GLY A 127 24.81 13.58 19.69
N ALA A 128 23.70 13.99 19.07
CA ALA A 128 22.92 15.17 19.46
C ALA A 128 21.75 14.86 20.41
N GLU A 129 21.10 13.70 20.29
CA GLU A 129 19.87 13.38 21.02
C GLU A 129 19.98 12.14 21.92
N ALA A 130 19.98 12.37 23.24
CA ALA A 130 19.91 11.30 24.24
C ALA A 130 18.49 10.72 24.45
N ASN A 131 17.44 11.43 24.02
CA ASN A 131 16.06 11.24 24.47
C ASN A 131 15.12 10.65 23.40
N GLY A 132 15.59 9.70 22.59
CA GLY A 132 14.76 8.80 21.77
C GLY A 132 14.05 9.38 20.54
N GLY A 133 13.88 10.70 20.43
CA GLY A 133 13.26 11.38 19.27
C GLY A 133 13.96 11.07 17.94
N VAL A 134 15.27 10.92 17.98
CA VAL A 134 16.17 10.58 16.87
C VAL A 134 15.71 9.40 16.01
N LEU A 135 15.01 8.41 16.59
CA LEU A 135 14.44 7.29 15.84
C LEU A 135 13.34 7.73 14.84
N VAL A 136 12.56 8.74 15.21
CA VAL A 136 11.53 9.37 14.35
C VAL A 136 12.20 10.26 13.31
N THR A 137 13.28 10.96 13.68
CA THR A 137 14.07 11.82 12.77
C THR A 137 14.82 11.03 11.70
N ILE A 138 15.30 9.83 12.03
CA ILE A 138 15.97 8.92 11.10
C ILE A 138 14.93 8.18 10.25
N GLY A 139 13.91 7.59 10.87
CA GLY A 139 12.82 6.88 10.21
C GLY A 139 13.23 5.59 9.45
N PRO A 140 12.24 4.79 9.01
CA PRO A 140 12.50 3.48 8.40
C PRO A 140 13.23 3.55 7.06
N SER A 141 13.08 4.63 6.28
CA SER A 141 13.70 4.75 4.94
C SER A 141 15.21 4.91 5.02
N ALA A 142 15.70 5.76 5.94
CA ALA A 142 17.13 5.90 6.17
C ALA A 142 17.75 4.63 6.77
N MET A 143 17.04 3.98 7.70
CA MET A 143 17.47 2.70 8.28
C MET A 143 17.58 1.60 7.21
N ARG A 144 16.60 1.50 6.28
CA ARG A 144 16.68 0.62 5.10
C ARG A 144 17.92 0.96 4.26
N ALA A 145 18.14 2.23 3.93
CA ALA A 145 19.27 2.64 3.11
C ALA A 145 20.62 2.28 3.75
N MET A 146 20.77 2.44 5.08
CA MET A 146 21.96 2.00 5.81
C MET A 146 22.18 0.48 5.76
N LEU A 147 21.11 -0.32 5.85
CA LEU A 147 21.22 -1.79 5.71
C LEU A 147 21.65 -2.19 4.30
N LEU A 148 21.08 -1.58 3.26
CA LEU A 148 21.38 -1.90 1.86
C LEU A 148 22.76 -1.41 1.40
N ASP A 149 23.23 -0.26 1.92
CA ASP A 149 24.59 0.25 1.68
C ASP A 149 25.68 -0.58 2.41
N GLY A 150 25.30 -1.47 3.34
CA GLY A 150 26.23 -2.26 4.13
C GLY A 150 26.80 -1.55 5.36
N ASP A 151 26.09 -0.54 5.90
CA ASP A 151 26.40 0.16 7.17
C ASP A 151 25.57 -0.36 8.36
N GLY A 152 24.90 -1.52 8.23
CA GLY A 152 24.04 -2.09 9.27
C GLY A 152 24.70 -2.21 10.65
N ALA A 153 26.00 -2.51 10.74
CA ALA A 153 26.74 -2.55 11.99
C ALA A 153 26.73 -1.21 12.76
N ARG A 154 26.68 -0.07 12.06
CA ARG A 154 26.53 1.27 12.66
C ARG A 154 25.11 1.48 13.22
N LEU A 155 24.10 0.97 12.52
CA LEU A 155 22.70 1.04 12.95
C LEU A 155 22.44 0.16 14.19
N TYR A 156 22.95 -1.08 14.20
CA TYR A 156 22.85 -1.98 15.36
C TYR A 156 23.55 -1.39 16.60
N ALA A 157 24.77 -0.88 16.44
CA ALA A 157 25.50 -0.19 17.51
C ALA A 157 24.82 1.10 18.03
N ALA A 158 23.81 1.63 17.33
CA ALA A 158 22.95 2.71 17.81
C ALA A 158 21.67 2.18 18.47
N PHE A 159 21.05 1.11 17.95
CA PHE A 159 19.91 0.45 18.59
C PHE A 159 20.25 -0.04 20.01
N ASP A 160 21.40 -0.68 20.21
CA ASP A 160 21.87 -1.09 21.55
C ASP A 160 21.93 0.10 22.53
N ARG A 161 22.55 1.21 22.11
CA ARG A 161 22.64 2.45 22.92
C ARG A 161 21.27 3.03 23.26
N TRP A 162 20.37 3.09 22.29
CA TRP A 162 19.03 3.65 22.49
C TRP A 162 18.09 2.71 23.24
N ARG A 163 18.30 1.39 23.20
CA ARG A 163 17.47 0.39 23.88
C ARG A 163 17.49 0.55 25.41
N ALA A 164 18.57 1.12 25.95
CA ALA A 164 18.67 1.50 27.36
C ALA A 164 17.87 2.75 27.77
N THR A 165 17.48 3.62 26.82
CA THR A 165 16.83 4.92 27.10
C THR A 165 15.49 5.13 26.40
N SER A 166 15.13 4.31 25.41
CA SER A 166 13.95 4.49 24.56
C SER A 166 13.24 3.17 24.23
N PRO A 167 11.99 2.96 24.67
CA PRO A 167 11.19 1.80 24.25
C PRO A 167 10.78 1.86 22.77
N ALA A 168 10.98 3.01 22.09
CA ALA A 168 10.64 3.16 20.68
C ALA A 168 11.59 2.38 19.73
N VAL A 169 12.72 1.84 20.23
CA VAL A 169 13.59 0.95 19.43
C VAL A 169 12.81 -0.25 18.90
N ALA A 170 12.04 -0.95 19.74
CA ALA A 170 11.28 -2.14 19.32
C ALA A 170 10.20 -1.83 18.27
N LEU A 171 9.62 -0.63 18.31
CA LEU A 171 8.70 -0.13 17.28
C LEU A 171 9.46 0.18 15.97
N SER A 172 10.63 0.81 16.07
CA SER A 172 11.50 1.15 14.93
C SER A 172 12.03 -0.10 14.22
N GLU A 173 12.41 -1.15 14.96
CA GLU A 173 12.77 -2.46 14.42
C GLU A 173 11.62 -3.09 13.62
N GLY A 174 10.37 -2.96 14.11
CA GLY A 174 9.17 -3.41 13.41
C GLY A 174 8.87 -2.61 12.13
N LEU A 175 8.99 -1.27 12.20
CA LEU A 175 8.83 -0.38 11.04
C LEU A 175 9.93 -0.60 9.99
N LEU A 176 11.16 -0.91 10.41
CA LEU A 176 12.26 -1.29 9.53
C LEU A 176 11.99 -2.63 8.83
N ALA A 177 11.47 -3.63 9.53
CA ALA A 177 11.06 -4.89 8.91
C ALA A 177 9.90 -4.72 7.90
N GLU A 178 8.91 -3.89 8.21
CA GLU A 178 7.88 -3.49 7.23
C GLU A 178 8.47 -2.75 6.01
N ALA A 179 9.55 -2.00 6.22
CA ALA A 179 10.29 -1.31 5.16
C ALA A 179 11.30 -2.18 4.40
N LEU A 180 11.35 -3.49 4.68
CA LEU A 180 12.16 -4.48 3.96
C LEU A 180 11.29 -5.57 3.29
N PHE A 181 9.96 -5.38 3.26
CA PHE A 181 9.00 -6.41 2.83
C PHE A 181 9.17 -6.86 1.36
N ASP A 182 9.59 -5.94 0.49
CA ASP A 182 9.74 -6.04 -0.96
C ASP A 182 11.01 -6.76 -1.40
N LEU A 183 11.98 -6.91 -0.51
CA LEU A 183 13.21 -7.65 -0.75
C LEU A 183 12.90 -9.15 -0.97
N ASP A 184 13.73 -9.86 -1.72
CA ASP A 184 13.58 -11.32 -1.84
C ASP A 184 13.83 -12.00 -0.47
N ASP A 185 13.22 -13.16 -0.23
CA ASP A 185 13.36 -13.81 1.08
C ASP A 185 14.83 -14.13 1.39
N GLY A 186 15.67 -14.46 0.40
CA GLY A 186 17.11 -14.65 0.61
C GLY A 186 17.86 -13.35 0.99
N GLN A 187 17.40 -12.17 0.56
CA GLN A 187 17.87 -10.88 1.08
C GLN A 187 17.43 -10.69 2.54
N LYS A 188 16.17 -11.03 2.87
CA LYS A 188 15.66 -10.97 4.25
C LYS A 188 16.47 -11.86 5.19
N SER A 189 16.72 -13.12 4.83
CA SER A 189 17.50 -14.06 5.66
C SER A 189 18.94 -13.57 5.88
N ARG A 190 19.59 -12.99 4.86
CA ARG A 190 20.93 -12.38 5.00
C ARG A 190 20.94 -11.19 5.96
N LEU A 191 19.94 -10.30 5.89
CA LEU A 191 19.83 -9.16 6.81
C LEU A 191 19.47 -9.58 8.23
N ALA A 192 18.63 -10.61 8.39
CA ALA A 192 18.30 -11.18 9.69
C ALA A 192 19.50 -11.87 10.34
N ALA A 193 20.30 -12.64 9.59
CA ALA A 193 21.52 -13.25 10.09
C ALA A 193 22.58 -12.21 10.50
N ALA A 194 22.69 -11.10 9.77
CA ALA A 194 23.56 -9.97 10.15
C ALA A 194 23.08 -9.27 11.44
N ALA A 195 21.76 -9.09 11.60
CA ALA A 195 21.16 -8.56 12.82
C ALA A 195 21.37 -9.51 14.01
N GLU A 196 21.12 -10.81 13.84
CA GLU A 196 21.37 -11.84 14.87
C GLU A 196 22.83 -11.86 15.31
N ALA A 197 23.78 -11.82 14.38
CA ALA A 197 25.22 -11.81 14.68
C ALA A 197 25.66 -10.55 15.45
N ALA A 198 24.89 -9.46 15.37
CA ALA A 198 25.09 -8.24 16.16
C ALA A 198 24.32 -8.24 17.50
N GLY A 199 23.51 -9.26 17.78
CA GLY A 199 22.66 -9.35 18.98
C GLY A 199 21.27 -8.71 18.82
N GLU A 200 20.88 -8.28 17.62
CA GLU A 200 19.61 -7.63 17.32
C GLU A 200 18.49 -8.66 17.07
N TRP A 201 18.25 -9.51 18.07
CA TRP A 201 17.30 -10.63 18.02
C TRP A 201 15.88 -10.22 17.64
N ASN A 202 15.40 -9.05 18.09
CA ASN A 202 14.05 -8.58 17.79
C ASN A 202 13.93 -8.15 16.32
N LEU A 203 14.87 -7.37 15.79
CA LEU A 203 14.93 -7.03 14.36
C LEU A 203 15.04 -8.29 13.48
N ALA A 204 15.93 -9.23 13.82
CA ALA A 204 16.06 -10.50 13.10
C ALA A 204 14.73 -11.27 13.08
N ARG A 205 14.03 -11.36 14.23
CA ARG A 205 12.70 -11.96 14.34
C ARG A 205 11.65 -11.23 13.50
N GLN A 206 11.67 -9.90 13.45
CA GLN A 206 10.71 -9.13 12.66
C GLN A 206 10.95 -9.25 11.15
N ILE A 207 12.20 -9.33 10.70
CA ILE A 207 12.56 -9.52 9.28
C ILE A 207 12.11 -10.92 8.80
N LEU A 208 12.52 -12.00 9.47
CA LEU A 208 12.16 -13.37 9.08
C LEU A 208 10.65 -13.63 9.14
N LEU A 209 9.91 -12.91 9.99
CA LEU A 209 8.44 -13.00 10.04
C LEU A 209 7.75 -12.54 8.74
N ARG A 210 8.46 -11.81 7.86
CA ARG A 210 7.94 -11.35 6.55
C ARG A 210 8.27 -12.28 5.38
N GLU A 211 9.02 -13.37 5.61
CA GLU A 211 9.25 -14.43 4.63
C GLU A 211 7.99 -15.29 4.43
N ALA A 212 7.83 -15.92 3.26
CA ALA A 212 6.72 -16.84 2.99
C ALA A 212 6.81 -18.13 3.84
N ASP A 213 8.05 -18.52 4.12
CA ASP A 213 8.48 -19.69 4.87
C ASP A 213 8.87 -19.25 6.30
N LEU A 214 8.29 -19.86 7.35
CA LEU A 214 8.64 -19.53 8.73
C LEU A 214 9.73 -20.45 9.32
N GLY A 215 10.39 -21.27 8.50
CA GLY A 215 11.46 -22.19 8.93
C GLY A 215 12.62 -21.51 9.65
N GLU A 216 13.17 -20.43 9.08
CA GLU A 216 14.26 -19.69 9.74
C GLU A 216 13.78 -18.91 10.97
N TRP A 217 12.59 -18.31 10.90
CA TRP A 217 11.95 -17.60 12.01
C TRP A 217 11.75 -18.50 13.25
N LEU A 218 11.24 -19.72 13.02
CA LEU A 218 11.13 -20.78 14.03
C LEU A 218 12.50 -21.18 14.62
N ALA A 219 13.50 -21.33 13.75
CA ALA A 219 14.85 -21.71 14.18
C ALA A 219 15.51 -20.59 15.00
N LEU A 220 15.21 -19.31 14.71
CA LEU A 220 15.65 -18.15 15.48
C LEU A 220 14.99 -18.14 16.88
N LEU A 221 13.67 -18.27 16.95
CA LEU A 221 12.95 -18.32 18.23
C LEU A 221 13.47 -19.41 19.19
N LYS A 222 13.87 -20.56 18.67
CA LYS A 222 14.38 -21.67 19.48
C LYS A 222 15.80 -21.41 20.05
N ARG A 223 16.59 -20.52 19.44
CA ARG A 223 17.97 -20.19 19.88
C ARG A 223 18.10 -18.81 20.54
N ALA A 224 17.11 -17.93 20.37
CA ALA A 224 17.10 -16.59 20.94
C ALA A 224 17.16 -16.61 22.49
N PRO A 225 17.90 -15.68 23.14
CA PRO A 225 18.03 -15.64 24.60
C PRO A 225 16.68 -15.52 25.33
N ASP A 226 15.80 -14.65 24.85
CA ASP A 226 14.42 -14.41 25.32
C ASP A 226 13.38 -15.35 24.69
N GLY A 227 13.77 -16.15 23.69
CA GLY A 227 12.89 -17.05 22.94
C GLY A 227 12.17 -18.10 23.80
N PRO A 228 11.02 -18.61 23.35
CA PRO A 228 10.12 -19.46 24.14
C PRO A 228 10.78 -20.75 24.64
N LYS A 229 10.76 -20.96 25.97
CA LYS A 229 11.37 -22.13 26.63
C LYS A 229 10.44 -23.33 26.83
N THR A 230 9.16 -23.22 26.42
CA THR A 230 8.17 -24.31 26.47
C THR A 230 7.42 -24.42 25.14
N ALA A 231 6.85 -25.60 24.87
CA ALA A 231 6.03 -25.82 23.67
C ALA A 231 4.79 -24.89 23.63
N GLU A 232 4.16 -24.65 24.78
CA GLU A 232 3.04 -23.71 24.92
C GLU A 232 3.45 -22.25 24.60
N ALA A 233 4.61 -21.81 25.09
CA ALA A 233 5.13 -20.48 24.77
C ALA A 233 5.49 -20.34 23.28
N LEU A 234 6.02 -21.40 22.66
CA LEU A 234 6.31 -21.43 21.22
C LEU A 234 5.01 -21.42 20.40
N GLU A 235 3.99 -22.18 20.79
CA GLU A 235 2.67 -22.13 20.15
C GLU A 235 2.04 -20.74 20.27
N LYS A 236 2.23 -20.05 21.41
CA LYS A 236 1.73 -18.68 21.62
C LYS A 236 2.42 -17.66 20.72
N GLU A 237 3.76 -17.66 20.64
CA GLU A 237 4.51 -16.79 19.72
C GLU A 237 4.10 -17.04 18.26
N TYR A 238 3.98 -18.32 17.87
CA TYR A 238 3.57 -18.71 16.52
C TYR A 238 2.11 -18.32 16.22
N ARG A 239 1.22 -18.45 17.20
CA ARG A 239 -0.18 -17.98 17.08
C ARG A 239 -0.24 -16.47 16.91
N ALA A 240 0.63 -15.69 17.54
CA ALA A 240 0.75 -14.26 17.28
C ALA A 240 1.29 -13.99 15.86
N ALA A 241 2.38 -14.66 15.45
CA ALA A 241 2.99 -14.57 14.12
C ALA A 241 2.02 -14.87 12.95
N VAL A 242 1.06 -15.76 13.17
CA VAL A 242 0.09 -16.18 12.15
C VAL A 242 -1.23 -15.38 12.18
N LEU A 243 -1.66 -14.87 13.35
CA LEU A 243 -3.00 -14.28 13.52
C LEU A 243 -3.02 -12.77 13.85
N LEU A 244 -1.91 -12.20 14.30
CA LEU A 244 -1.87 -10.83 14.86
C LEU A 244 -0.95 -9.87 14.10
N TYR A 245 0.11 -10.38 13.47
CA TYR A 245 0.92 -9.60 12.54
C TYR A 245 0.35 -9.75 11.14
N GLY A 246 -0.31 -8.72 10.62
CA GLY A 246 -0.89 -8.73 9.27
C GLY A 246 0.20 -8.96 8.21
N ARG A 247 -0.06 -9.86 7.26
CA ARG A 247 0.95 -10.31 6.29
C ARG A 247 0.66 -9.76 4.90
N ARG A 248 1.71 -9.42 4.17
CA ARG A 248 1.64 -9.08 2.73
C ARG A 248 1.91 -10.31 1.86
N THR A 249 2.70 -11.25 2.37
CA THR A 249 3.02 -12.54 1.73
C THR A 249 2.21 -13.65 2.42
N PRO A 250 1.29 -14.33 1.71
CA PRO A 250 0.56 -15.48 2.24
C PRO A 250 1.49 -16.53 2.82
N LEU A 251 1.08 -17.20 3.90
CA LEU A 251 1.85 -18.31 4.48
C LEU A 251 1.90 -19.50 3.52
N ASP A 252 3.08 -20.09 3.39
CA ASP A 252 3.26 -21.45 2.87
C ASP A 252 2.80 -22.46 3.93
N LEU A 253 1.53 -22.87 3.85
CA LEU A 253 0.89 -23.75 4.84
C LEU A 253 1.52 -25.14 4.92
N ASP A 254 2.18 -25.59 3.86
CA ASP A 254 2.73 -26.95 3.77
C ASP A 254 4.14 -27.04 4.38
N LYS A 255 4.74 -25.89 4.74
CA LYS A 255 5.99 -25.77 5.49
C LYS A 255 5.83 -25.52 6.98
N LEU A 256 4.60 -25.32 7.47
CA LEU A 256 4.36 -25.09 8.91
C LEU A 256 4.61 -26.38 9.72
N PRO A 257 5.01 -26.29 11.01
CA PRO A 257 5.33 -27.46 11.82
C PRO A 257 4.16 -28.43 11.98
N ALA A 258 4.36 -29.66 11.48
CA ALA A 258 3.34 -30.72 11.48
C ALA A 258 2.98 -31.23 12.90
N ASP A 259 3.80 -30.94 13.90
CA ASP A 259 3.58 -31.24 15.32
C ASP A 259 2.59 -30.26 16.01
N MET A 260 2.14 -29.21 15.31
CA MET A 260 1.16 -28.23 15.83
C MET A 260 -0.17 -28.26 15.04
N PRO A 261 -0.93 -29.38 15.01
CA PRO A 261 -2.10 -29.54 14.14
C PRO A 261 -3.26 -28.59 14.45
N ALA A 262 -3.49 -28.24 15.73
CA ALA A 262 -4.50 -27.26 16.12
C ALA A 262 -4.18 -25.84 15.59
N LEU A 263 -2.89 -25.52 15.51
CA LEU A 263 -2.37 -24.26 15.01
C LEU A 263 -2.40 -24.20 13.48
N LEU A 264 -2.05 -25.28 12.78
CA LEU A 264 -2.26 -25.42 11.34
C LEU A 264 -3.74 -25.28 10.95
N ALA A 265 -4.65 -25.85 11.75
CA ALA A 265 -6.09 -25.64 11.59
C ALA A 265 -6.54 -24.21 11.93
N SER A 266 -5.80 -23.47 12.76
CA SER A 266 -6.02 -22.03 13.01
C SER A 266 -5.54 -21.18 11.84
N ALA A 267 -4.32 -21.43 11.36
CA ALA A 267 -3.71 -20.78 10.21
C ALA A 267 -4.58 -20.91 8.94
N ARG A 268 -5.08 -22.13 8.67
CA ARG A 268 -6.01 -22.42 7.56
C ARG A 268 -7.31 -21.62 7.65
N ARG A 269 -7.87 -21.44 8.86
CA ARG A 269 -9.08 -20.61 9.06
C ARG A 269 -8.78 -19.13 8.88
N PHE A 270 -7.69 -18.63 9.47
CA PHE A 270 -7.29 -17.24 9.33
C PHE A 270 -6.97 -16.86 7.88
N GLN A 271 -6.19 -17.68 7.15
CA GLN A 271 -5.87 -17.42 5.75
C GLN A 271 -7.10 -17.52 4.83
N ALA A 272 -8.10 -18.34 5.18
CA ALA A 272 -9.39 -18.34 4.47
C ALA A 272 -10.25 -17.10 4.77
N GLN A 273 -10.13 -16.52 5.97
CA GLN A 273 -10.91 -15.35 6.42
C GLN A 273 -10.25 -14.01 6.07
N PHE A 274 -8.92 -13.89 6.17
CA PHE A 274 -8.16 -12.64 5.99
C PHE A 274 -7.26 -12.65 4.75
N GLY A 275 -6.83 -13.81 4.26
CA GLY A 275 -6.01 -13.92 3.04
C GLY A 275 -6.61 -13.25 1.79
N PRO A 276 -7.95 -13.24 1.59
CA PRO A 276 -8.57 -12.43 0.53
C PRO A 276 -8.41 -10.91 0.72
N LEU A 277 -8.39 -10.42 1.96
CA LEU A 277 -8.18 -9.00 2.28
C LEU A 277 -6.71 -8.60 2.09
N GLU A 278 -5.79 -9.43 2.59
CA GLU A 278 -4.34 -9.25 2.39
C GLU A 278 -4.01 -9.24 0.89
N ALA A 279 -4.56 -10.18 0.12
CA ALA A 279 -4.42 -10.23 -1.33
C ALA A 279 -5.07 -9.03 -2.05
N ALA A 280 -6.18 -8.48 -1.53
CA ALA A 280 -6.81 -7.28 -2.10
C ALA A 280 -5.94 -6.02 -1.87
N ALA A 281 -5.46 -5.81 -0.64
CA ALA A 281 -4.57 -4.70 -0.26
C ALA A 281 -3.15 -4.80 -0.86
N ALA A 282 -2.74 -6.00 -1.30
CA ALA A 282 -1.54 -6.21 -2.10
C ALA A 282 -1.74 -5.86 -3.59
N LEU A 283 -2.98 -5.99 -4.11
CA LEU A 283 -3.32 -5.68 -5.50
C LEU A 283 -3.66 -4.20 -5.72
N SER A 284 -4.31 -3.52 -4.76
CA SER A 284 -4.58 -2.08 -4.83
C SER A 284 -4.68 -1.40 -3.45
N PRO A 285 -4.07 -0.22 -3.23
CA PRO A 285 -4.19 0.58 -2.01
C PRO A 285 -5.64 0.84 -1.61
N ARG A 286 -6.51 1.10 -2.60
CA ARG A 286 -7.91 1.47 -2.40
C ARG A 286 -8.73 0.37 -1.71
N LEU A 287 -8.26 -0.87 -1.72
CA LEU A 287 -8.93 -2.03 -1.12
C LEU A 287 -8.52 -2.29 0.35
N GLU A 288 -7.52 -1.59 0.89
CA GLU A 288 -7.07 -1.74 2.29
C GLU A 288 -8.18 -1.37 3.30
N ILE A 289 -9.10 -0.48 2.91
CA ILE A 289 -10.29 -0.12 3.69
C ILE A 289 -11.26 -1.30 3.95
N LEU A 290 -11.19 -2.39 3.18
CA LEU A 290 -11.99 -3.60 3.44
C LEU A 290 -11.64 -4.23 4.81
N ILE A 291 -10.40 -4.08 5.28
CA ILE A 291 -9.98 -4.52 6.62
C ILE A 291 -10.65 -3.66 7.69
N THR A 292 -10.68 -2.33 7.50
CA THR A 292 -11.39 -1.39 8.39
C THR A 292 -12.89 -1.69 8.44
N LEU A 293 -13.52 -1.96 7.30
CA LEU A 293 -14.94 -2.28 7.22
C LEU A 293 -15.25 -3.64 7.88
N LEU A 294 -14.39 -4.66 7.74
CA LEU A 294 -14.54 -5.91 8.50
C LEU A 294 -14.48 -5.64 10.00
N ASN A 295 -13.45 -4.91 10.47
CA ASN A 295 -13.25 -4.59 11.89
C ASN A 295 -14.41 -3.78 12.50
N GLN A 296 -15.03 -2.88 11.72
CA GLN A 296 -16.17 -2.07 12.18
C GLN A 296 -17.53 -2.79 12.12
N THR A 297 -17.70 -3.77 11.21
CA THR A 297 -19.02 -4.39 10.96
C THR A 297 -19.15 -5.82 11.46
N GLY A 298 -18.05 -6.55 11.66
CA GLY A 298 -18.04 -7.98 11.97
C GLY A 298 -18.55 -8.87 10.83
N GLU A 299 -18.58 -8.38 9.59
CA GLU A 299 -19.18 -9.07 8.45
C GLU A 299 -18.16 -9.87 7.64
N ASP A 300 -17.99 -11.17 7.94
CA ASP A 300 -17.05 -12.07 7.26
C ASP A 300 -17.25 -12.20 5.74
N ARG A 301 -18.44 -11.83 5.23
CA ARG A 301 -18.72 -11.76 3.78
C ARG A 301 -17.96 -10.63 3.08
N ILE A 302 -17.45 -9.63 3.79
CA ILE A 302 -16.55 -8.61 3.22
C ILE A 302 -15.28 -9.27 2.66
N ALA A 303 -14.73 -10.28 3.35
CA ALA A 303 -13.56 -11.01 2.86
C ALA A 303 -13.94 -12.17 1.92
N SER A 304 -14.85 -13.04 2.37
CA SER A 304 -15.21 -14.28 1.67
C SER A 304 -16.05 -14.08 0.41
N VAL A 305 -16.70 -12.91 0.24
CA VAL A 305 -17.38 -12.51 -1.00
C VAL A 305 -16.64 -11.32 -1.64
N ALA A 306 -16.70 -10.12 -1.06
CA ALA A 306 -16.29 -8.90 -1.76
C ALA A 306 -14.79 -8.88 -2.12
N ALA A 307 -13.90 -9.06 -1.14
CA ALA A 307 -12.45 -9.12 -1.39
C ALA A 307 -12.08 -10.28 -2.31
N THR A 308 -12.71 -11.45 -2.13
CA THR A 308 -12.51 -12.63 -2.98
C THR A 308 -12.91 -12.38 -4.44
N ASN A 309 -14.01 -11.68 -4.68
CA ASN A 309 -14.47 -11.32 -6.03
C ASN A 309 -13.56 -10.26 -6.67
N LEU A 310 -13.15 -9.23 -5.93
CA LEU A 310 -12.20 -8.21 -6.39
C LEU A 310 -10.83 -8.81 -6.76
N VAL A 311 -10.26 -9.65 -5.88
CA VAL A 311 -9.01 -10.37 -6.13
C VAL A 311 -9.13 -11.28 -7.35
N ARG A 312 -10.29 -11.94 -7.55
CA ARG A 312 -10.55 -12.72 -8.77
C ARG A 312 -10.56 -11.84 -10.00
N ALA A 313 -11.38 -10.78 -10.02
CA ALA A 313 -11.56 -9.90 -11.17
C ALA A 313 -10.24 -9.25 -11.64
N ILE A 314 -9.41 -8.82 -10.69
CA ILE A 314 -8.07 -8.29 -10.99
C ILE A 314 -7.16 -9.39 -11.56
N LYS A 315 -7.11 -10.57 -10.93
CA LYS A 315 -6.27 -11.69 -11.42
C LYS A 315 -6.73 -12.28 -12.75
N THR A 316 -8.00 -12.13 -13.12
CA THR A 316 -8.53 -12.51 -14.44
C THR A 316 -8.46 -11.38 -15.48
N GLY A 317 -7.95 -10.20 -15.13
CA GLY A 317 -7.86 -9.06 -16.05
C GLY A 317 -9.20 -8.46 -16.47
N THR A 318 -10.28 -8.76 -15.74
CA THR A 318 -11.62 -8.16 -15.97
C THR A 318 -11.81 -6.86 -15.20
N LEU A 319 -10.85 -6.50 -14.35
CA LEU A 319 -10.73 -5.24 -13.63
C LEU A 319 -9.25 -4.85 -13.59
N ASP A 320 -8.87 -3.66 -14.05
CA ASP A 320 -7.48 -3.20 -13.97
C ASP A 320 -7.20 -2.62 -12.57
N ALA A 321 -6.14 -3.11 -11.91
CA ALA A 321 -5.68 -2.60 -10.63
C ALA A 321 -5.00 -1.21 -10.71
N ALA A 322 -4.70 -0.72 -11.92
CA ALA A 322 -4.26 0.66 -12.16
C ALA A 322 -5.43 1.65 -12.33
N ASP A 323 -6.65 1.17 -12.61
CA ASP A 323 -7.86 2.00 -12.63
C ASP A 323 -8.46 2.07 -11.21
N GLY A 324 -7.98 3.03 -10.43
CA GLY A 324 -8.43 3.24 -9.05
C GLY A 324 -9.93 3.53 -8.93
N ASP A 325 -10.54 4.17 -9.93
CA ASP A 325 -11.96 4.49 -9.95
C ASP A 325 -12.80 3.22 -10.21
N ALA A 326 -12.42 2.40 -11.20
CA ALA A 326 -13.06 1.11 -11.44
C ALA A 326 -12.93 0.16 -10.24
N VAL A 327 -11.77 0.14 -9.57
CA VAL A 327 -11.53 -0.68 -8.38
C VAL A 327 -12.44 -0.26 -7.22
N VAL A 328 -12.60 1.05 -6.97
CA VAL A 328 -13.53 1.53 -5.94
C VAL A 328 -14.99 1.31 -6.36
N ALA A 329 -15.35 1.52 -7.62
CA ALA A 329 -16.71 1.29 -8.11
C ALA A 329 -17.17 -0.17 -7.96
N GLN A 330 -16.32 -1.14 -8.35
CA GLN A 330 -16.60 -2.56 -8.11
C GLN A 330 -16.63 -2.87 -6.60
N MET A 331 -15.71 -2.30 -5.81
CA MET A 331 -15.69 -2.50 -4.36
C MET A 331 -16.99 -2.02 -3.70
N VAL A 332 -17.52 -0.85 -4.09
CA VAL A 332 -18.81 -0.34 -3.62
C VAL A 332 -19.94 -1.28 -4.02
N ALA A 333 -19.97 -1.78 -5.26
CA ALA A 333 -21.00 -2.72 -5.71
C ALA A 333 -21.00 -4.03 -4.87
N GLU A 334 -19.84 -4.64 -4.66
CA GLU A 334 -19.69 -5.84 -3.82
C GLU A 334 -20.09 -5.56 -2.36
N LEU A 335 -19.69 -4.42 -1.79
CA LEU A 335 -20.05 -4.02 -0.43
C LEU A 335 -21.55 -3.73 -0.27
N VAL A 336 -22.23 -3.21 -1.30
CA VAL A 336 -23.69 -3.04 -1.31
C VAL A 336 -24.40 -4.40 -1.32
N VAL A 337 -23.88 -5.40 -2.04
CA VAL A 337 -24.40 -6.79 -2.01
C VAL A 337 -24.19 -7.44 -0.63
N VAL A 338 -23.07 -7.17 0.03
CA VAL A 338 -22.73 -7.75 1.33
C VAL A 338 -23.47 -7.07 2.49
N LEU A 339 -23.37 -5.75 2.63
CA LEU A 339 -23.87 -4.98 3.77
C LEU A 339 -25.27 -4.38 3.56
N GLY A 340 -25.66 -4.15 2.31
CA GLY A 340 -26.78 -3.26 1.96
C GLY A 340 -26.37 -1.78 2.01
N GLN A 341 -26.88 -0.99 1.06
CA GLN A 341 -26.45 0.39 0.82
C GLN A 341 -26.54 1.29 2.08
N LYS A 342 -27.59 1.15 2.90
CA LYS A 342 -27.72 1.95 4.14
C LYS A 342 -26.59 1.64 5.12
N ARG A 343 -26.35 0.37 5.45
CA ARG A 343 -25.31 -0.06 6.41
C ARG A 343 -23.91 0.33 5.92
N LEU A 344 -23.67 0.25 4.61
CA LEU A 344 -22.42 0.74 4.01
C LEU A 344 -22.23 2.25 4.25
N ARG A 345 -23.23 3.09 3.93
CA ARG A 345 -23.17 4.55 4.19
C ARG A 345 -23.03 4.86 5.68
N ASP A 346 -23.81 4.21 6.54
CA ASP A 346 -23.75 4.38 8.00
C ASP A 346 -22.34 4.08 8.55
N THR A 347 -21.62 3.11 7.95
CA THR A 347 -20.25 2.70 8.35
C THR A 347 -19.17 3.63 7.78
N LEU A 348 -19.35 4.13 6.54
CA LEU A 348 -18.40 5.04 5.89
C LEU A 348 -18.51 6.49 6.38
N TYR A 349 -19.67 6.92 6.86
CA TYR A 349 -19.90 8.30 7.33
C TYR A 349 -18.91 8.80 8.42
N PRO A 350 -18.57 8.02 9.47
CA PRO A 350 -17.56 8.43 10.46
C PRO A 350 -16.10 8.27 9.97
N LEU A 351 -15.86 7.74 8.78
CA LEU A 351 -14.51 7.60 8.21
C LEU A 351 -14.15 8.81 7.34
N VAL A 352 -12.87 9.20 7.40
CA VAL A 352 -12.30 10.30 6.62
C VAL A 352 -11.26 9.70 5.65
N ALA A 353 -11.30 10.13 4.39
CA ALA A 353 -10.36 9.72 3.36
C ALA A 353 -9.04 10.54 3.45
N PRO A 354 -7.95 10.13 2.77
CA PRO A 354 -6.66 10.83 2.84
C PRO A 354 -6.71 12.30 2.40
N ASP A 355 -7.66 12.66 1.53
CA ASP A 355 -7.91 14.03 1.06
C ASP A 355 -8.68 14.91 2.07
N GLY A 356 -9.06 14.35 3.22
CA GLY A 356 -9.83 15.03 4.27
C GLY A 356 -11.35 15.05 4.08
N ARG A 357 -11.88 14.49 2.99
CA ARG A 357 -13.33 14.37 2.74
C ARG A 357 -13.90 13.14 3.48
N PRO A 358 -15.22 13.08 3.76
CA PRO A 358 -15.85 11.86 4.26
C PRO A 358 -15.63 10.70 3.28
N ALA A 359 -15.35 9.49 3.79
CA ALA A 359 -15.01 8.35 2.95
C ALA A 359 -16.14 7.98 1.96
N ILE A 360 -17.40 8.23 2.34
CA ILE A 360 -18.56 8.07 1.45
C ILE A 360 -18.53 9.05 0.26
N GLU A 361 -18.12 10.31 0.45
CA GLU A 361 -18.02 11.28 -0.66
C GLU A 361 -16.93 10.85 -1.65
N SER A 362 -15.79 10.38 -1.14
CA SER A 362 -14.71 9.84 -1.97
C SER A 362 -15.15 8.60 -2.77
N PHE A 363 -16.02 7.76 -2.20
CA PHE A 363 -16.58 6.58 -2.87
C PHE A 363 -17.61 6.97 -3.93
N ASP A 364 -18.53 7.89 -3.62
CA ASP A 364 -19.50 8.38 -4.60
C ASP A 364 -18.81 9.08 -5.78
N ARG A 365 -17.79 9.91 -5.51
CA ARG A 365 -16.93 10.52 -6.54
C ARG A 365 -16.29 9.46 -7.43
N ALA A 366 -15.66 8.42 -6.87
CA ALA A 366 -15.03 7.35 -7.66
C ALA A 366 -16.04 6.54 -8.50
N VAL A 367 -17.24 6.29 -7.97
CA VAL A 367 -18.35 5.64 -8.70
C VAL A 367 -18.82 6.50 -9.88
N VAL A 368 -19.02 7.81 -9.67
CA VAL A 368 -19.41 8.75 -10.73
C VAL A 368 -18.30 8.90 -11.76
N ARG A 369 -17.04 8.98 -11.31
CA ARG A 369 -15.85 9.01 -12.15
C ARG A 369 -15.81 7.81 -13.08
N HIS A 370 -15.85 6.59 -12.54
CA HIS A 370 -15.88 5.36 -13.35
C HIS A 370 -17.04 5.34 -14.35
N ALA A 371 -18.25 5.74 -13.94
CA ALA A 371 -19.43 5.76 -14.81
C ALA A 371 -19.33 6.80 -15.94
N LEU A 372 -18.90 8.04 -15.65
CA LEU A 372 -18.87 9.15 -16.60
C LEU A 372 -17.64 9.16 -17.51
N GLY A 373 -16.56 8.47 -17.17
CA GLY A 373 -15.27 8.59 -17.88
C GLY A 373 -15.37 8.45 -19.40
N ALA A 374 -16.11 7.45 -19.90
CA ALA A 374 -16.31 7.27 -21.35
C ALA A 374 -17.10 8.42 -22.00
N PHE A 375 -18.11 8.96 -21.31
CA PHE A 375 -18.85 10.13 -21.77
C PHE A 375 -17.99 11.40 -21.75
N ALA A 376 -17.23 11.65 -20.67
CA ALA A 376 -16.35 12.81 -20.54
C ALA A 376 -15.21 12.85 -21.58
N ARG A 377 -14.71 11.67 -21.99
CA ARG A 377 -13.74 11.51 -23.09
C ARG A 377 -14.37 11.61 -24.49
N GLY A 378 -15.69 11.57 -24.61
CA GLY A 378 -16.40 11.58 -25.89
C GLY A 378 -16.47 10.21 -26.58
N GLU A 379 -16.18 9.12 -25.87
CA GLU A 379 -16.30 7.73 -26.35
C GLU A 379 -17.77 7.33 -26.50
N THR A 380 -18.68 7.97 -25.76
CA THR A 380 -20.15 7.84 -25.92
C THR A 380 -20.82 9.19 -26.20
N GLY A 381 -21.79 9.20 -27.12
CA GLY A 381 -22.59 10.39 -27.45
C GLY A 381 -23.72 10.70 -26.46
N THR A 382 -23.99 9.79 -25.51
CA THR A 382 -25.02 9.92 -24.48
C THR A 382 -24.43 9.68 -23.09
N PRO A 383 -24.86 10.43 -22.06
CA PRO A 383 -24.46 10.13 -20.69
C PRO A 383 -25.05 8.78 -20.24
N PRO A 384 -24.38 8.07 -19.31
CA PRO A 384 -24.92 6.86 -18.70
C PRO A 384 -26.12 7.17 -17.79
N GLN A 385 -26.81 6.11 -17.34
CA GLN A 385 -27.77 6.23 -16.24
C GLN A 385 -27.03 6.43 -14.91
N GLN A 386 -27.67 7.13 -13.97
CA GLN A 386 -27.14 7.34 -12.62
C GLN A 386 -26.90 5.99 -11.91
N PRO A 387 -25.68 5.68 -11.44
CA PRO A 387 -25.41 4.44 -10.71
C PRO A 387 -26.24 4.35 -9.43
N ALA A 388 -27.00 3.25 -9.29
CA ALA A 388 -27.89 3.03 -8.15
C ALA A 388 -27.17 2.85 -6.80
N THR A 389 -25.85 2.72 -6.81
CA THR A 389 -24.99 2.64 -5.62
C THR A 389 -24.77 4.00 -4.94
N LEU A 390 -24.95 5.11 -5.64
CA LEU A 390 -24.67 6.47 -5.14
C LEU A 390 -25.53 6.89 -3.93
N SER A 391 -25.02 7.82 -3.14
CA SER A 391 -25.84 8.54 -2.15
C SER A 391 -27.00 9.31 -2.82
N PRO A 392 -28.19 9.38 -2.20
CA PRO A 392 -29.42 9.82 -2.88
C PRO A 392 -29.45 11.33 -3.18
N ASP A 393 -28.59 12.08 -2.48
CA ASP A 393 -28.34 13.51 -2.53
C ASP A 393 -27.12 13.87 -3.38
N PHE A 394 -26.47 12.90 -4.04
CA PHE A 394 -25.33 13.17 -4.92
C PHE A 394 -25.75 14.02 -6.14
N PRO A 395 -25.03 15.10 -6.49
CA PRO A 395 -25.36 16.02 -7.58
C PRO A 395 -25.05 15.44 -8.98
N TRP A 396 -25.73 14.35 -9.36
CA TRP A 396 -25.46 13.60 -10.60
C TRP A 396 -25.60 14.45 -11.87
N GLN A 397 -26.60 15.34 -11.94
CA GLN A 397 -26.83 16.16 -13.13
C GLN A 397 -25.73 17.20 -13.34
N ASP A 398 -25.21 17.79 -12.26
CA ASP A 398 -24.14 18.78 -12.33
C ASP A 398 -22.84 18.14 -12.86
N TRP A 399 -22.55 16.90 -12.45
CA TRP A 399 -21.45 16.11 -13.01
C TRP A 399 -21.67 15.73 -14.48
N VAL A 400 -22.90 15.38 -14.89
CA VAL A 400 -23.24 15.09 -16.30
C VAL A 400 -23.05 16.32 -17.18
N GLU A 401 -23.50 17.50 -16.75
CA GLU A 401 -23.35 18.73 -17.53
C GLU A 401 -21.92 19.29 -17.50
N ALA A 402 -21.17 19.11 -16.41
CA ALA A 402 -19.72 19.38 -16.39
C ALA A 402 -18.95 18.46 -17.35
N ALA A 403 -19.25 17.16 -17.34
CA ALA A 403 -18.68 16.20 -18.30
C ALA A 403 -19.03 16.60 -19.75
N ARG A 404 -20.29 17.00 -20.01
CA ARG A 404 -20.74 17.49 -21.32
C ARG A 404 -19.98 18.75 -21.75
N ALA A 405 -19.82 19.73 -20.86
CA ALA A 405 -19.13 20.97 -21.14
C ALA A 405 -17.65 20.75 -21.55
N ARG A 406 -17.02 19.69 -21.05
CA ARG A 406 -15.63 19.32 -21.38
C ARG A 406 -15.47 18.34 -22.55
N GLN A 407 -16.54 17.80 -23.11
CA GLN A 407 -16.44 16.89 -24.27
C GLN A 407 -15.67 17.53 -25.44
N PRO A 408 -14.94 16.75 -26.26
CA PRO A 408 -14.16 17.28 -27.39
C PRO A 408 -15.05 17.98 -28.45
N ALA A 409 -15.22 19.30 -28.32
CA ALA A 409 -16.02 20.10 -29.24
C ALA A 409 -15.30 20.32 -30.57
N ALA A 410 -16.02 20.19 -31.69
CA ALA A 410 -15.50 20.45 -33.04
C ALA A 410 -15.02 21.91 -33.27
N SER A 411 -15.35 22.82 -32.35
CA SER A 411 -14.89 24.22 -32.31
C SER A 411 -13.54 24.41 -31.62
N GLY A 412 -12.98 23.37 -30.99
CA GLY A 412 -11.79 23.45 -30.14
C GLY A 412 -11.99 24.19 -28.81
N LYS A 413 -13.20 24.68 -28.52
CA LYS A 413 -13.53 25.39 -27.27
C LYS A 413 -14.37 24.52 -26.35
N GLN A 414 -13.79 24.13 -25.22
CA GLN A 414 -14.53 23.56 -24.08
C GLN A 414 -15.40 24.63 -23.41
N GLY A 415 -16.46 24.22 -22.75
CA GLY A 415 -17.28 25.06 -21.88
C GLY A 415 -16.60 25.34 -20.53
N ASN A 416 -16.90 26.50 -19.95
CA ASN A 416 -16.44 26.84 -18.60
C ASN A 416 -17.22 26.03 -17.55
N ILE A 417 -16.53 25.54 -16.52
CA ILE A 417 -17.13 24.99 -15.31
C ILE A 417 -16.79 25.96 -14.17
N GLU A 418 -17.80 26.46 -13.45
CA GLU A 418 -17.59 27.45 -12.40
C GLU A 418 -16.97 26.85 -11.13
N ASP A 419 -17.37 25.62 -10.78
CA ASP A 419 -16.69 24.83 -9.75
C ASP A 419 -15.40 24.22 -10.30
N ARG A 420 -14.26 24.82 -9.90
CA ARG A 420 -12.92 24.34 -10.22
C ARG A 420 -12.59 22.96 -9.62
N SER A 421 -13.21 22.58 -8.51
CA SER A 421 -13.04 21.23 -7.95
C SER A 421 -13.70 20.19 -8.84
N LEU A 422 -14.91 20.46 -9.34
CA LEU A 422 -15.57 19.61 -10.33
C LEU A 422 -14.81 19.59 -11.67
N ALA A 423 -14.31 20.74 -12.12
CA ALA A 423 -13.51 20.86 -13.34
C ALA A 423 -12.29 19.91 -13.32
N PHE A 424 -11.52 19.93 -12.24
CA PHE A 424 -10.39 19.02 -12.00
C PHE A 424 -10.77 17.54 -12.11
N GLU A 425 -11.85 17.12 -11.44
CA GLU A 425 -12.30 15.71 -11.46
C GLU A 425 -12.68 15.27 -12.89
N ILE A 426 -13.29 16.17 -13.67
CA ILE A 426 -13.66 15.91 -15.07
C ILE A 426 -12.45 15.84 -16.00
N ASP A 427 -11.41 16.66 -15.82
CA ASP A 427 -10.21 16.61 -16.67
C ASP A 427 -9.25 15.47 -16.31
N ASP A 428 -9.16 15.09 -15.04
CA ASP A 428 -8.50 13.86 -14.59
C ASP A 428 -9.14 12.62 -15.25
N LEU A 429 -10.48 12.54 -15.24
CA LEU A 429 -11.25 11.50 -15.98
C LEU A 429 -10.96 11.43 -17.48
N ARG A 430 -10.59 12.56 -18.06
CA ARG A 430 -10.25 12.69 -19.48
C ARG A 430 -8.81 12.28 -19.78
N GLY A 431 -7.98 12.09 -18.76
CA GLY A 431 -6.53 11.93 -18.88
C GLY A 431 -5.79 13.24 -19.18
N ASP A 432 -6.49 14.38 -19.06
CA ASP A 432 -5.97 15.72 -19.33
C ASP A 432 -5.37 16.32 -18.05
N PHE A 433 -4.41 15.57 -17.48
CA PHE A 433 -3.89 15.81 -16.12
C PHE A 433 -3.21 17.19 -15.96
N GLY A 434 -2.69 17.77 -17.06
CA GLY A 434 -2.18 19.14 -17.07
C GLY A 434 -3.31 20.17 -16.94
N LYS A 435 -4.40 20.00 -17.69
CA LYS A 435 -5.59 20.86 -17.58
C LYS A 435 -6.27 20.76 -16.21
N ALA A 436 -6.27 19.56 -15.62
CA ALA A 436 -6.71 19.34 -14.24
C ALA A 436 -5.84 20.13 -13.23
N LEU A 437 -4.51 20.10 -13.37
CA LEU A 437 -3.58 20.86 -12.54
C LEU A 437 -3.78 22.39 -12.69
N GLU A 438 -3.93 22.90 -13.92
CA GLU A 438 -4.27 24.30 -14.17
C GLU A 438 -5.55 24.76 -13.44
N ASP A 439 -6.51 23.85 -13.23
CA ASP A 439 -7.78 24.22 -12.61
C ASP A 439 -7.77 24.22 -11.08
N ILE A 440 -6.91 23.41 -10.44
CA ILE A 440 -6.69 23.45 -8.97
C ILE A 440 -5.69 24.51 -8.52
N GLN A 441 -4.66 24.85 -9.32
CA GLN A 441 -3.67 25.87 -8.95
C GLN A 441 -4.28 27.20 -8.45
N PRO A 442 -5.35 27.76 -9.06
CA PRO A 442 -6.00 29.01 -8.61
C PRO A 442 -7.18 28.81 -7.64
N LEU A 443 -7.35 27.64 -7.02
CA LEU A 443 -8.36 27.43 -5.97
C LEU A 443 -8.06 28.31 -4.75
N LYS A 444 -9.09 29.02 -4.25
CA LYS A 444 -8.97 29.83 -3.03
C LYS A 444 -8.79 28.99 -1.76
N ASP A 445 -9.36 27.79 -1.74
CA ASP A 445 -9.02 26.79 -0.72
C ASP A 445 -7.76 26.04 -1.16
N TRP A 446 -6.61 26.57 -0.74
CA TRP A 446 -5.30 25.97 -1.00
C TRP A 446 -5.12 24.59 -0.33
N LYS A 447 -5.90 24.25 0.71
CA LYS A 447 -5.83 22.91 1.31
C LYS A 447 -6.49 21.89 0.41
N LEU A 448 -7.68 22.21 -0.11
CA LEU A 448 -8.35 21.40 -1.12
C LEU A 448 -7.46 21.27 -2.37
N ALA A 449 -6.85 22.37 -2.82
CA ALA A 449 -5.93 22.35 -3.96
C ALA A 449 -4.75 21.37 -3.76
N TYR A 450 -4.11 21.40 -2.58
CA TYR A 450 -2.98 20.51 -2.28
C TYR A 450 -3.45 19.06 -2.07
N ALA A 451 -4.60 18.83 -1.43
CA ALA A 451 -5.16 17.48 -1.27
C ALA A 451 -5.56 16.83 -2.62
N LEU A 452 -6.11 17.61 -3.54
CA LEU A 452 -6.42 17.15 -4.91
C LEU A 452 -5.14 16.89 -5.73
N ALA A 453 -4.14 17.77 -5.63
CA ALA A 453 -2.84 17.58 -6.28
C ALA A 453 -2.10 16.34 -5.76
N ASP A 454 -2.10 16.12 -4.45
CA ASP A 454 -1.48 14.95 -3.80
C ASP A 454 -2.20 13.64 -4.18
N GLY A 455 -3.54 13.66 -4.19
CA GLY A 455 -4.38 12.57 -4.69
C GLY A 455 -4.04 12.16 -6.11
N LEU A 456 -3.99 13.14 -7.03
CA LEU A 456 -3.62 12.90 -8.43
C LEU A 456 -2.16 12.43 -8.56
N MET A 457 -1.23 13.02 -7.80
CA MET A 457 0.19 12.64 -7.84
C MET A 457 0.40 11.16 -7.47
N HIS A 458 -0.27 10.69 -6.40
CA HIS A 458 -0.23 9.29 -6.00
C HIS A 458 -0.93 8.37 -7.01
N ASP A 459 -2.08 8.76 -7.58
CA ASP A 459 -2.78 7.95 -8.58
C ASP A 459 -1.99 7.84 -9.90
N LEU A 460 -1.23 8.88 -10.27
CA LEU A 460 -0.33 8.85 -11.42
C LEU A 460 0.93 8.00 -11.16
N ASP A 461 1.55 8.11 -9.98
CA ASP A 461 2.64 7.20 -9.57
C ASP A 461 2.16 5.73 -9.53
N TRP A 462 0.96 5.47 -8.99
CA TRP A 462 0.41 4.11 -8.93
C TRP A 462 0.16 3.50 -10.31
N ARG A 463 -0.22 4.32 -11.30
CA ARG A 463 -0.37 3.91 -12.71
C ARG A 463 0.98 3.70 -13.42
N CYS A 464 2.06 4.31 -12.92
CA CYS A 464 3.38 4.27 -13.55
C CYS A 464 4.38 3.31 -12.89
N SER A 465 4.78 3.57 -11.64
CA SER A 465 5.94 2.92 -11.02
C SER A 465 5.72 2.48 -9.56
N LYS A 466 4.65 2.94 -8.91
CA LYS A 466 4.24 2.55 -7.54
C LYS A 466 5.33 2.82 -6.49
N LEU A 467 6.03 3.94 -6.63
CA LEU A 467 7.13 4.34 -5.75
C LEU A 467 6.62 4.82 -4.40
N LEU A 468 5.44 5.45 -4.36
CA LEU A 468 4.68 5.71 -3.16
C LEU A 468 3.84 4.47 -2.86
N GLY A 469 4.11 3.84 -1.71
CA GLY A 469 3.32 2.72 -1.22
C GLY A 469 1.89 3.13 -0.83
N THR A 470 1.08 2.19 -0.35
CA THR A 470 -0.29 2.53 0.08
C THR A 470 -0.27 3.61 1.17
N TYR A 471 -1.19 4.58 1.09
CA TYR A 471 -1.35 5.71 2.03
C TYR A 471 -1.40 5.35 3.53
N VAL A 472 -1.63 4.07 3.87
CA VAL A 472 -1.75 3.56 5.24
C VAL A 472 -0.41 3.04 5.79
N ARG A 473 0.60 2.86 4.92
CA ARG A 473 1.94 2.37 5.27
C ARG A 473 2.87 3.55 5.54
N PRO A 474 3.97 3.36 6.29
CA PRO A 474 5.08 4.31 6.26
C PRO A 474 5.61 4.38 4.82
N THR A 475 5.58 5.53 4.14
CA THR A 475 6.17 5.65 2.80
C THR A 475 7.67 5.35 2.90
N VAL A 476 8.14 4.33 2.19
CA VAL A 476 9.55 3.94 2.23
C VAL A 476 10.28 4.59 1.06
N PHE A 477 11.09 5.60 1.35
CA PHE A 477 11.86 6.29 0.32
C PHE A 477 13.04 5.44 -0.14
N ALA A 478 12.91 4.78 -1.29
CA ALA A 478 13.97 4.02 -1.95
C ALA A 478 14.54 4.84 -3.13
N PHE A 479 15.86 5.05 -3.14
CA PHE A 479 16.56 5.90 -4.09
C PHE A 479 17.61 5.13 -4.90
#